data_AF-A0A8C0NS43-F1
#
_entry.id   AF-A0A8C0NS43-F1
#
_cell.length_a   1.000
_cell.length_b   1.000
_cell.length_c   1.000
_cell.angle_alpha   90.00
_cell.angle_beta   90.00
_cell.angle_gamma   90.00
#
_symmetry.space_group_name_H-M   'P 1'
#
loop_
_entity.id
_entity.type
_entity.pdbx_description
1 polymer ?
#
loop_
_entity_poly.entity_id
_entity_poly.type
_entity_poly.pdbx_seq_one_letter_code
_entity_poly.pdbx_strand_id
1 'polypeptide(L)'
;MAKYGKEQDAQSIAAFTVLKRAMELDSGSRYQQALVCYQEGIDLLMQVLRGTKDDTKKRNLRKQISGYMDKAEIVKKYLDQEKEENEQNVEVAKETPGTSLGFCCESKHSRS
;
A
#
# COMPACT_ATOMS: atom_id res chain seq x y z
N MET A 1 -34.11 -3.88 -22.82
CA MET A 1 -32.78 -4.42 -22.43
C MET A 1 -31.60 -3.48 -22.73
N ALA A 2 -31.81 -2.22 -23.13
CA ALA A 2 -30.71 -1.31 -23.56
C ALA A 2 -30.00 -0.54 -22.43
N LYS A 3 -30.42 -0.68 -21.17
CA LYS A 3 -29.85 0.11 -20.05
C LYS A 3 -28.44 -0.34 -19.64
N TYR A 4 -28.13 -1.63 -19.78
CA TYR A 4 -26.85 -2.20 -19.32
C TYR A 4 -25.63 -1.75 -20.14
N GLY A 5 -25.76 -1.57 -21.46
CA GLY A 5 -24.60 -1.20 -22.29
C GLY A 5 -24.04 0.18 -21.95
N LYS A 6 -24.91 1.20 -21.89
CA LYS A 6 -24.50 2.59 -21.59
C LYS A 6 -23.95 2.77 -20.16
N GLU A 7 -24.48 2.02 -19.20
CA GLU A 7 -24.03 2.11 -17.81
C GLU A 7 -22.67 1.45 -17.60
N GLN A 8 -22.39 0.35 -18.31
CA GLN A 8 -21.06 -0.27 -18.31
C GLN A 8 -20.00 0.64 -18.92
N ASP A 9 -20.33 1.35 -20.00
CA ASP A 9 -19.41 2.29 -20.63
C ASP A 9 -19.07 3.44 -19.66
N ALA A 10 -20.07 4.01 -18.98
CA ALA A 10 -19.86 5.05 -17.98
C ALA A 10 -19.01 4.58 -16.78
N GLN A 11 -19.29 3.37 -16.26
CA GLN A 11 -18.51 2.77 -15.17
C GLN A 11 -17.06 2.51 -15.59
N SER A 12 -16.84 2.05 -16.82
CA SER A 12 -15.49 1.82 -17.34
C SER A 12 -14.70 3.12 -17.48
N ILE A 13 -15.32 4.20 -17.99
CA ILE A 13 -14.70 5.52 -18.10
C ILE A 13 -14.35 6.08 -16.72
N ALA A 14 -15.25 5.95 -15.76
CA ALA A 14 -15.00 6.37 -14.38
C ALA A 14 -13.81 5.60 -13.79
N ALA A 15 -13.77 4.28 -13.96
CA ALA A 15 -12.66 3.45 -13.49
C ALA A 15 -11.32 3.88 -14.09
N PHE A 16 -11.24 4.08 -15.41
CA PHE A 16 -10.02 4.53 -16.06
C PHE A 16 -9.59 5.93 -15.62
N THR A 17 -10.55 6.82 -15.35
CA THR A 17 -10.26 8.17 -14.86
C THR A 17 -9.64 8.13 -13.46
N VAL A 18 -10.20 7.32 -12.57
CA VAL A 18 -9.67 7.13 -11.21
C VAL A 18 -8.29 6.47 -11.25
N LEU A 19 -8.09 5.44 -12.08
CA LEU A 19 -6.80 4.78 -12.24
C LEU A 19 -5.73 5.69 -12.83
N LYS A 20 -6.10 6.54 -13.80
CA LYS A 20 -5.18 7.56 -14.32
C LYS A 20 -4.75 8.53 -13.22
N ARG A 21 -5.70 8.99 -12.41
CA ARG A 21 -5.40 9.84 -11.24
C ARG A 21 -4.50 9.13 -10.23
N ALA A 22 -4.71 7.84 -10.00
CA ALA A 22 -3.82 7.04 -9.14
C ALA A 22 -2.38 7.08 -9.65
N MET A 23 -2.16 6.91 -10.95
CA MET A 23 -0.82 6.98 -11.58
C MET A 23 -0.18 8.37 -11.50
N GLU A 24 -0.98 9.43 -11.64
CA GLU A 24 -0.51 10.82 -11.48
C GLU A 24 -0.07 11.09 -10.03
N LEU A 25 -0.83 10.60 -9.04
CA LEU A 25 -0.50 10.72 -7.62
C LEU A 25 0.73 9.88 -7.24
N ASP A 26 0.83 8.67 -7.79
CA ASP A 26 1.96 7.75 -7.63
C ASP A 26 3.26 8.37 -8.14
N SER A 27 3.20 8.99 -9.33
CA SER A 27 4.33 9.75 -9.90
C SER A 27 4.68 11.00 -9.07
N GLY A 28 3.72 11.53 -8.31
CA GLY A 28 3.92 12.67 -7.40
C GLY A 28 4.29 12.28 -5.97
N SER A 29 4.68 11.02 -5.72
CA SER A 29 5.01 10.48 -4.39
C SER A 29 3.88 10.60 -3.35
N ARG A 30 2.63 10.77 -3.79
CA ARG A 30 1.44 10.83 -2.91
C ARG A 30 0.86 9.43 -2.76
N TYR A 31 1.70 8.49 -2.28
CA TYR A 31 1.43 7.06 -2.28
C TYR A 31 0.16 6.68 -1.52
N GLN A 32 -0.16 7.34 -0.40
CA GLN A 32 -1.40 7.07 0.35
C GLN A 32 -2.65 7.38 -0.49
N GLN A 33 -2.67 8.52 -1.18
CA GLN A 33 -3.81 8.90 -2.03
C GLN A 33 -3.85 8.06 -3.30
N ALA A 34 -2.67 7.75 -3.87
CA ALA A 34 -2.55 6.86 -5.02
C ALA A 34 -3.14 5.47 -4.71
N LEU A 35 -2.83 4.91 -3.53
CA LEU A 35 -3.34 3.60 -3.11
C LEU A 35 -4.87 3.57 -3.05
N VAL A 36 -5.50 4.60 -2.46
CA VAL A 36 -6.97 4.70 -2.40
C VAL A 36 -7.57 4.76 -3.81
N CYS A 37 -7.01 5.60 -4.70
CA CYS A 37 -7.48 5.67 -6.07
C CYS A 37 -7.26 4.34 -6.84
N TYR A 38 -6.15 3.64 -6.63
CA TYR A 38 -5.95 2.32 -7.22
C TYR A 38 -7.05 1.34 -6.76
N GLN A 39 -7.36 1.30 -5.47
CA GLN A 39 -8.41 0.42 -4.91
C GLN A 39 -9.79 0.75 -5.48
N GLU A 40 -10.19 2.03 -5.47
CA GLU A 40 -11.48 2.48 -6.02
C GLU A 40 -11.60 2.16 -7.51
N GLY A 41 -10.54 2.42 -8.29
CA GLY A 41 -10.50 2.13 -9.71
C GLY A 41 -10.61 0.64 -10.03
N ILE A 42 -9.92 -0.20 -9.23
CA ILE A 42 -10.00 -1.67 -9.33
C ILE A 42 -11.40 -2.16 -9.00
N ASP A 43 -12.03 -1.64 -7.95
CA ASP A 43 -13.39 -2.02 -7.55
C ASP A 43 -14.42 -1.67 -8.62
N LEU A 44 -14.28 -0.52 -9.29
CA LEU A 44 -15.10 -0.16 -10.44
C LEU A 44 -14.88 -1.11 -11.62
N LEU A 45 -13.63 -1.44 -11.96
CA LEU A 45 -13.34 -2.43 -13.02
C LEU A 45 -13.90 -3.82 -12.69
N MET A 46 -13.89 -4.22 -11.42
CA MET A 46 -14.49 -5.47 -10.96
C MET A 46 -16.02 -5.47 -11.14
N GLN A 47 -16.69 -4.34 -10.93
CA GLN A 47 -18.12 -4.20 -11.23
C GLN A 47 -18.39 -4.33 -12.75
N VAL A 48 -17.59 -3.67 -13.58
CA VAL A 48 -17.66 -3.79 -15.05
C VAL A 48 -17.45 -5.24 -15.49
N LEU A 49 -16.47 -5.94 -14.90
CA LEU A 49 -16.17 -7.34 -15.19
C LEU A 49 -17.38 -8.26 -14.89
N ARG A 50 -18.07 -8.04 -13.77
CA ARG A 50 -19.27 -8.81 -13.37
C ARG A 50 -20.41 -8.63 -14.37
N GLY A 51 -20.59 -7.42 -14.89
CA GLY A 51 -21.62 -7.13 -15.91
C GLY A 51 -21.25 -7.60 -17.32
N THR A 52 -19.97 -7.86 -17.61
CA THR A 52 -19.50 -8.18 -18.96
C THR A 52 -19.88 -9.60 -19.35
N LYS A 53 -20.56 -9.75 -20.49
CA LYS A 53 -20.98 -11.07 -21.01
C LYS A 53 -19.96 -11.70 -21.95
N ASP A 54 -19.20 -10.88 -22.66
CA ASP A 54 -18.20 -11.32 -23.63
C ASP A 54 -16.94 -11.88 -22.93
N ASP A 55 -16.59 -13.13 -23.22
CA ASP A 55 -15.47 -13.83 -22.59
C ASP A 55 -14.10 -13.25 -22.96
N THR A 56 -13.95 -12.74 -24.18
CA THR A 56 -12.72 -12.09 -24.65
C THR A 56 -12.48 -10.80 -23.87
N LYS A 57 -13.51 -9.95 -23.75
CA LYS A 57 -13.47 -8.73 -22.93
C LYS A 57 -13.25 -9.05 -21.46
N LYS A 58 -13.88 -10.08 -20.91
CA LYS A 58 -13.64 -10.54 -19.52
C LYS A 58 -12.20 -10.93 -19.29
N ARG A 59 -11.60 -11.73 -20.19
CA ARG A 59 -10.19 -12.12 -20.08
C ARG A 59 -9.27 -10.90 -20.09
N ASN A 60 -9.54 -9.93 -20.96
CA ASN A 60 -8.75 -8.69 -21.03
C ASN A 60 -8.89 -7.85 -19.76
N LEU A 61 -10.13 -7.65 -19.27
CA LEU A 61 -10.40 -6.93 -18.03
C LEU A 61 -9.69 -7.59 -16.82
N ARG A 62 -9.73 -8.93 -16.71
CA ARG A 62 -9.01 -9.64 -15.64
C ARG A 62 -7.50 -9.39 -15.67
N LYS A 63 -6.90 -9.39 -16.86
CA LYS A 63 -5.47 -9.06 -17.01
C LYS A 63 -5.18 -7.62 -16.59
N GLN A 64 -6.02 -6.68 -16.99
CA GLN A 64 -5.87 -5.27 -16.58
C GLN A 64 -6.01 -5.10 -15.07
N ILE A 65 -7.05 -5.69 -14.48
CA ILE A 65 -7.30 -5.67 -13.03
C ILE A 65 -6.10 -6.23 -12.28
N SER A 66 -5.57 -7.39 -12.70
CA SER A 66 -4.37 -7.99 -12.09
C SER A 66 -3.19 -7.02 -12.09
N GLY A 67 -2.89 -6.39 -13.24
CA GLY A 67 -1.78 -5.45 -13.33
C GLY A 67 -1.96 -4.20 -12.45
N TYR A 68 -3.18 -3.74 -12.22
CA TYR A 68 -3.44 -2.66 -11.28
C TYR A 68 -3.36 -3.13 -9.81
N MET A 69 -3.78 -4.35 -9.51
CA MET A 69 -3.63 -4.95 -8.17
C MET A 69 -2.16 -5.10 -7.78
N ASP A 70 -1.32 -5.58 -8.72
CA ASP A 70 0.12 -5.73 -8.49
C ASP A 70 0.76 -4.37 -8.15
N LYS A 71 0.38 -3.30 -8.86
CA LYS A 71 0.85 -1.94 -8.56
C LYS A 71 0.37 -1.45 -7.20
N ALA A 72 -0.91 -1.65 -6.87
CA ALA A 72 -1.46 -1.27 -5.58
C ALA A 72 -0.74 -1.99 -4.41
N GLU A 73 -0.39 -3.26 -4.60
CA GLU A 73 0.37 -4.03 -3.61
C GLU A 73 1.78 -3.47 -3.41
N ILE A 74 2.47 -3.08 -4.49
CA ILE A 74 3.80 -2.44 -4.40
C ILE A 74 3.71 -1.12 -3.62
N VAL A 75 2.75 -0.26 -3.96
CA VAL A 75 2.54 1.03 -3.26
C VAL A 75 2.21 0.81 -1.78
N LYS A 76 1.39 -0.19 -1.47
CA LYS A 76 1.06 -0.55 -0.09
C LYS A 76 2.30 -0.99 0.69
N LYS A 77 3.12 -1.87 0.11
CA LYS A 77 4.38 -2.34 0.74
C LYS A 77 5.33 -1.18 1.03
N TYR A 78 5.46 -0.24 0.11
CA TYR A 78 6.28 0.96 0.33
C TYR A 78 5.76 1.79 1.51
N LEU A 79 4.45 2.02 1.60
CA LEU A 79 3.84 2.75 2.71
C LEU A 79 3.98 2.05 4.06
N ASP A 80 3.94 0.72 4.08
CA ASP A 80 4.11 -0.06 5.31
C ASP A 80 5.59 0.00 5.76
N GLN A 81 6.55 -0.08 4.84
CA GLN A 81 7.99 0.04 5.13
C GLN A 81 8.36 1.43 5.68
N GLU A 82 7.87 2.51 5.07
CA GLU A 82 8.12 3.89 5.54
C GLU A 82 7.61 4.12 6.97
N LYS A 83 6.52 3.45 7.36
CA LYS A 83 5.99 3.55 8.73
C LYS A 83 6.84 2.78 9.73
N GLU A 84 7.28 1.59 9.38
CA GLU A 84 8.12 0.75 10.25
C GLU A 84 9.52 1.36 10.46
N GLU A 85 10.12 1.98 9.43
CA GLU A 85 11.41 2.67 9.57
C GLU A 85 11.32 3.90 10.48
N ASN A 86 10.17 4.58 10.48
CA ASN A 86 9.91 5.70 11.39
C ASN A 86 9.65 5.25 12.85
N GLU A 87 9.18 4.02 13.07
CA GLU A 87 8.98 3.46 14.42
C GLU A 87 10.25 2.88 15.05
N GLN A 88 11.25 2.51 14.25
CA GLN A 88 12.54 1.98 14.75
C GLN A 88 13.52 3.07 15.22
N ASN A 89 13.18 4.36 15.09
CA ASN A 89 14.03 5.47 15.53
C ASN A 89 13.53 6.19 16.81
N VAL A 90 12.55 5.61 17.51
CA VAL A 90 12.00 6.15 18.78
C VAL A 90 12.38 5.28 19.99
N GLU A 91 13.59 4.72 20.00
CA GLU A 91 14.19 4.11 21.21
C GLU A 91 15.61 4.62 21.49
N VAL A 92 15.86 5.93 21.34
CA VAL A 92 17.02 6.59 21.99
C VAL A 92 16.59 7.96 22.49
N ALA A 93 15.98 8.01 23.68
CA ALA A 93 15.96 9.19 24.56
C ALA A 93 15.37 8.86 25.94
N LYS A 94 16.02 7.96 26.68
CA LYS A 94 16.00 8.02 28.16
C LYS A 94 17.42 7.86 28.66
N GLU A 95 18.22 8.89 28.44
CA GLU A 95 19.40 9.13 29.24
C GLU A 95 19.25 10.48 29.93
N THR A 96 19.13 10.44 31.27
CA THR A 96 19.68 11.50 32.11
C THR A 96 20.46 10.87 33.25
N PRO A 97 21.66 11.39 33.56
CA PRO A 97 22.62 10.79 34.48
C PRO A 97 22.32 11.18 35.93
N GLY A 98 22.31 10.19 36.81
CA GLY A 98 22.14 10.37 38.25
C GLY A 98 23.18 9.58 39.00
N THR A 99 24.24 10.26 39.41
CA THR A 99 25.28 9.83 40.34
C THR A 99 24.73 9.00 41.50
N SER A 100 25.23 7.78 41.67
CA SER A 100 25.27 7.13 42.98
C SER A 100 26.39 6.10 42.97
N LEU A 101 27.48 6.46 43.67
CA LEU A 101 28.56 5.59 44.10
C LEU A 101 28.04 4.23 44.57
N GLY A 102 28.73 3.16 44.16
CA GLY A 102 28.48 1.79 44.60
C GLY A 102 29.71 0.92 44.37
N PHE A 103 30.79 1.27 45.05
CA PHE A 103 32.01 0.49 45.20
C PHE A 103 31.69 -0.96 45.62
N CYS A 104 32.34 -1.94 44.99
CA CYS A 104 32.91 -3.13 45.64
C CYS A 104 33.73 -3.93 44.62
N CYS A 105 35.00 -3.58 44.50
CA CYS A 105 36.03 -4.54 44.08
C CYS A 105 36.32 -5.47 45.27
N GLU A 106 36.11 -6.77 45.12
CA GLU A 106 36.72 -7.84 45.92
C GLU A 106 36.78 -9.06 44.97
N SER A 107 37.96 -9.43 44.46
CA SER A 107 39.01 -10.24 45.11
C SER A 107 38.92 -11.73 44.72
N LYS A 108 39.93 -12.12 43.92
CA LYS A 108 40.63 -13.41 43.85
C LYS A 108 39.82 -14.72 43.93
N HIS A 109 39.96 -15.54 42.90
CA HIS A 109 40.25 -17.00 42.94
C HIS A 109 40.67 -17.40 41.52
N SER A 110 41.55 -18.34 41.24
CA SER A 110 42.63 -19.05 41.92
C SER A 110 43.32 -19.78 40.77
N ARG A 111 44.63 -19.93 40.83
CA ARG A 111 45.36 -20.84 39.94
C ARG A 111 44.72 -22.23 40.00
N SER A 112 44.58 -22.89 38.85
CA SER A 112 45.03 -24.27 38.69
C SER A 112 45.40 -24.54 37.24
#